data_AF-A0A3C1VAH3-F1
#
_entry.id   AF-A0A3C1VAH3-F1
#
_cell.length_a   1.000
_cell.length_b   1.000
_cell.length_c   1.000
_cell.angle_alpha   90.00
_cell.angle_beta   90.00
_cell.angle_gamma   90.00
#
_symmetry.space_group_name_H-M   'P 1'
#
loop_
_entity.id
_entity.type
_entity.pdbx_description
1 polymer ?
#
loop_
_entity_poly.entity_id
_entity_poly.type
_entity_poly.pdbx_seq_one_letter_code
_entity_poly.pdbx_strand_id
1 'polypeptide(L)'
;MAEIQSLKIACPSCAGHIEFPVDMHGQVINCPHCSLSVPLTIPGYVCPASAPPLPQTVRGQIIRKGETFGVGCLVQLIGLVLLFIFPIGTIIGFAIMVCGQFMAYKLRCSICGAQISGKRVKMCPACRASFV
;
A
#
# COMPACT_ATOMS: atom_id res chain seq x y z
N MET A 1 1.72 53.16 -11.47
CA MET A 1 0.37 52.82 -11.97
C MET A 1 0.41 51.33 -12.26
N ALA A 2 -0.36 50.51 -11.53
CA ALA A 2 -0.36 49.06 -11.75
C ALA A 2 -1.13 48.76 -13.05
N GLU A 3 -0.48 48.11 -14.02
CA GLU A 3 -1.19 47.52 -15.16
C GLU A 3 -2.07 46.38 -14.65
N ILE A 4 -3.39 46.59 -14.62
CA ILE A 4 -4.35 45.54 -14.29
C ILE A 4 -4.53 44.68 -15.55
N GLN A 5 -3.79 43.57 -15.64
CA GLN A 5 -4.03 42.57 -16.67
C GLN A 5 -5.41 41.93 -16.41
N SER A 6 -6.35 42.15 -17.32
CA SER A 6 -7.69 41.56 -17.29
C SER A 6 -7.76 40.35 -18.24
N LEU A 7 -8.23 39.20 -17.74
CA LEU A 7 -8.51 38.02 -18.56
C LEU A 7 -10.01 37.92 -18.87
N LYS A 8 -10.31 37.43 -20.06
CA LYS A 8 -11.66 37.09 -20.50
C LYS A 8 -11.85 35.58 -20.54
N ILE A 9 -12.93 35.09 -19.93
CA ILE A 9 -13.36 33.69 -20.02
C ILE A 9 -14.84 33.62 -20.38
N ALA A 10 -15.26 32.54 -21.04
CA ALA A 10 -16.68 32.25 -21.25
C ALA A 10 -17.20 31.32 -20.14
N CYS A 11 -18.37 31.64 -19.57
CA CYS A 11 -19.05 30.77 -18.63
C CYS A 11 -19.41 29.42 -19.29
N PRO A 12 -19.11 28.27 -18.67
CA PRO A 12 -19.43 26.95 -19.24
C PRO A 12 -20.94 26.66 -19.31
N SER A 13 -21.77 27.37 -18.54
CA SER A 13 -23.21 27.12 -18.46
C SER A 13 -24.05 28.02 -19.37
N CYS A 14 -23.68 29.30 -19.53
CA CYS A 14 -24.47 30.26 -20.31
C CYS A 14 -23.69 30.91 -21.46
N ALA A 15 -22.43 30.52 -21.67
CA ALA A 15 -21.51 31.12 -22.64
C ALA A 15 -21.30 32.65 -22.51
N GLY A 16 -21.71 33.24 -21.38
CA GLY A 16 -21.53 34.67 -21.09
C GLY A 16 -20.05 35.00 -20.88
N HIS A 17 -19.63 36.16 -21.37
CA HIS A 17 -18.26 36.65 -21.23
C HIS A 17 -18.05 37.28 -19.85
N ILE A 18 -17.02 36.83 -19.14
CA ILE A 18 -16.65 37.31 -17.81
C ILE A 18 -15.23 37.85 -17.90
N GLU A 19 -15.07 39.12 -17.55
CA GLU A 19 -13.78 39.81 -17.45
C GLU A 19 -13.39 39.90 -15.97
N PHE A 20 -12.20 39.41 -15.63
CA PHE A 20 -11.69 39.42 -14.27
C PHE A 20 -10.19 39.73 -14.26
N PRO A 21 -9.67 40.42 -13.23
CA PRO A 21 -8.25 40.66 -13.09
C PRO A 21 -7.51 39.33 -12.86
N VAL A 22 -6.28 39.20 -13.38
CA VAL A 22 -5.45 38.00 -13.19
C VAL A 22 -5.37 37.60 -11.72
N ASP A 23 -5.34 38.57 -10.80
CA ASP A 23 -5.19 38.35 -9.36
C ASP A 23 -6.29 37.47 -8.73
N MET A 24 -7.44 37.32 -9.39
CA MET A 24 -8.56 36.49 -8.92
C MET A 24 -8.60 35.08 -9.53
N HIS A 25 -7.54 34.64 -10.21
CA HIS A 25 -7.43 33.28 -10.73
C HIS A 25 -7.55 32.22 -9.60
N GLY A 26 -8.28 31.14 -9.86
CA GLY A 26 -8.48 30.04 -8.91
C GLY A 26 -9.62 30.25 -7.90
N GLN A 27 -10.27 31.42 -7.88
CA GLN A 27 -11.45 31.64 -7.06
C GLN A 27 -12.74 31.21 -7.78
N VAL A 28 -13.72 30.74 -7.01
CA VAL A 28 -15.06 30.44 -7.52
C VAL A 28 -15.92 31.68 -7.35
N ILE A 29 -16.39 32.23 -8.46
CA ILE A 29 -17.31 33.38 -8.45
C ILE A 29 -18.66 32.99 -9.04
N ASN A 30 -19.71 33.70 -8.66
CA ASN A 30 -21.02 33.52 -9.27
C ASN A 30 -21.10 34.31 -10.58
N CYS A 31 -21.51 33.65 -11.65
CA CYS A 31 -21.66 34.29 -12.95
C CYS A 31 -22.78 35.35 -12.91
N PRO A 32 -22.55 36.60 -13.37
CA PRO A 32 -23.58 37.65 -13.37
C PRO A 32 -24.73 37.38 -14.37
N HIS A 33 -24.57 36.41 -15.29
CA HIS A 33 -25.61 36.07 -16.28
C HIS A 33 -26.54 34.95 -15.83
N CYS A 34 -26.02 33.94 -15.13
CA CYS A 34 -26.79 32.75 -14.76
C CYS A 34 -26.77 32.43 -13.26
N SER A 35 -26.05 33.20 -12.43
CA SER A 35 -25.85 32.99 -10.99
C SER A 35 -25.19 31.65 -10.59
N LEU A 36 -24.78 30.82 -11.55
CA LEU A 36 -24.02 29.59 -11.27
C LEU A 36 -22.58 29.90 -10.87
N SER A 37 -22.06 29.11 -9.96
CA SER A 37 -20.66 29.14 -9.53
C SER A 37 -19.73 28.67 -10.65
N VAL A 38 -18.86 29.55 -11.13
CA VAL A 38 -17.87 29.28 -12.18
C VAL A 38 -16.46 29.41 -11.58
N PRO A 39 -15.60 28.39 -11.70
CA PRO A 39 -14.19 28.53 -11.32
C PRO A 39 -13.44 29.38 -12.37
N LEU A 40 -12.72 30.39 -11.89
CA LEU A 40 -11.87 31.24 -12.72
C LEU A 40 -10.57 30.51 -13.07
N THR A 41 -10.61 29.64 -14.08
CA THR A 41 -9.42 28.91 -14.57
C THR A 41 -8.73 29.69 -15.68
N ILE A 42 -7.41 29.83 -15.60
CA ILE A 42 -6.61 30.42 -16.68
C ILE A 42 -6.53 29.42 -17.84
N PRO A 43 -6.91 29.79 -19.08
CA PRO A 43 -6.74 28.93 -20.25
C PRO A 43 -5.25 28.73 -20.51
N GLY A 44 -4.70 27.59 -20.09
CA GLY A 44 -3.28 27.27 -20.21
C GLY A 44 -2.63 26.82 -18.90
N TYR A 45 -3.26 27.05 -17.74
CA TYR A 45 -2.83 26.45 -16.49
C TYR A 45 -3.68 25.20 -16.20
N VAL A 46 -3.28 24.08 -16.79
CA VAL A 46 -3.62 22.78 -16.21
C VAL A 46 -2.96 22.75 -14.85
N CYS A 47 -3.72 23.02 -13.79
CA CYS A 47 -3.34 22.54 -12.47
C CYS A 47 -3.02 21.06 -12.66
N PRO A 48 -1.78 20.60 -12.39
CA PRO A 48 -1.51 19.18 -12.37
C PRO A 48 -2.49 18.63 -11.35
N ALA A 49 -3.45 17.88 -11.88
CA ALA A 49 -4.53 17.35 -11.09
C ALA A 49 -3.92 16.74 -9.84
N SER A 50 -4.18 17.36 -8.69
CA SER A 50 -4.24 16.65 -7.44
C SER A 50 -5.42 15.69 -7.55
N ALA A 51 -5.32 14.72 -8.45
CA ALA A 51 -5.95 13.45 -8.24
C ALA A 51 -5.47 13.05 -6.83
N PRO A 52 -6.38 12.78 -5.87
CA PRO A 52 -5.96 12.06 -4.68
C PRO A 52 -5.12 10.88 -5.19
N PRO A 53 -3.95 10.59 -4.58
CA PRO A 53 -3.19 9.42 -5.00
C PRO A 53 -4.19 8.27 -5.01
N LEU A 54 -4.52 7.80 -6.22
CA LEU A 54 -5.27 6.56 -6.43
C LEU A 54 -4.72 5.59 -5.39
N PRO A 55 -5.56 4.85 -4.64
CA PRO A 55 -5.08 3.95 -3.60
C PRO A 55 -4.04 3.04 -4.24
N GLN A 56 -2.76 3.41 -4.05
CA GLN A 56 -1.65 2.74 -4.68
C GLN A 56 -1.69 1.41 -3.98
N THR A 57 -2.15 0.39 -4.70
CA THR A 57 -2.26 -0.96 -4.18
C THR A 57 -0.83 -1.39 -3.94
N VAL A 58 -0.35 -1.14 -2.73
CA VAL A 58 1.03 -1.41 -2.33
C VAL A 58 1.21 -2.91 -2.51
N ARG A 59 2.02 -3.27 -3.51
CA ARG A 59 2.29 -4.66 -3.84
C ARG A 59 3.15 -5.25 -2.73
N GLY A 60 2.58 -6.16 -1.97
CA GLY A 60 3.30 -6.93 -0.97
C GLY A 60 3.83 -8.22 -1.57
N GLN A 61 4.99 -8.67 -1.09
CA GLN A 61 5.41 -10.07 -1.23
C GLN A 61 5.16 -10.84 0.06
N ILE A 62 4.90 -12.14 -0.08
CA ILE A 62 4.77 -13.09 1.04
C ILE A 62 6.18 -13.59 1.38
N ILE A 63 6.70 -13.20 2.55
CA ILE A 63 8.02 -13.62 3.02
C ILE A 63 7.84 -14.80 3.97
N ARG A 64 8.64 -15.86 3.78
CA ARG A 64 8.79 -16.94 4.76
C ARG A 64 9.90 -16.55 5.72
N LYS A 65 9.56 -16.26 6.97
CA LYS A 65 10.57 -16.07 8.04
C LYS A 65 10.52 -17.29 8.95
N GLY A 66 11.66 -17.97 9.08
CA GLY A 66 11.83 -19.02 10.08
C GLY A 66 12.10 -18.38 11.44
N GLU A 67 11.27 -18.68 12.43
CA GLU A 67 11.53 -18.33 13.84
C GLU A 67 12.27 -19.51 14.49
N THR A 68 13.49 -19.81 14.02
CA THR A 68 14.27 -20.97 14.49
C THR A 68 15.30 -20.64 15.56
N PHE A 69 15.30 -19.41 16.08
CA PHE A 69 16.22 -18.99 17.14
C PHE A 69 15.65 -19.36 18.52
N GLY A 70 15.82 -20.61 18.93
CA GLY A 70 15.48 -21.07 20.30
C GLY A 70 15.08 -22.53 20.35
N VAL A 71 13.93 -22.87 19.75
CA VAL A 71 13.38 -24.24 19.77
C VAL A 71 14.28 -25.23 19.02
N GLY A 72 14.97 -24.79 17.96
CA GLY A 72 15.89 -25.64 17.19
C GLY A 72 17.10 -26.12 18.00
N CYS A 73 17.61 -25.29 18.93
CA CYS A 73 18.75 -25.62 19.78
C CYS A 73 18.39 -26.70 20.82
N LEU A 74 17.17 -26.61 21.37
CA LEU A 74 16.67 -27.60 22.33
C LEU A 74 16.44 -28.97 21.66
N VAL A 75 15.85 -28.97 20.45
CA VAL A 75 15.60 -30.21 19.69
C VAL A 75 16.91 -30.87 19.23
N GLN A 76 17.94 -30.09 18.87
CA GLN A 76 19.27 -30.62 18.57
C GLN A 76 19.94 -31.29 19.78
N LEU A 77 19.85 -30.68 20.97
CA LEU A 77 20.39 -31.26 22.20
C LEU A 77 19.69 -32.57 22.56
N ILE A 78 18.36 -32.59 22.53
CA ILE A 78 17.57 -33.80 22.81
C ILE A 78 17.85 -34.89 21.77
N GLY A 79 17.94 -34.53 20.49
CA GLY A 79 18.30 -35.44 19.40
C GLY A 79 19.69 -36.06 19.57
N LEU A 80 20.67 -35.28 20.04
CA LEU A 80 22.03 -35.74 20.33
C LEU A 80 22.07 -36.73 21.52
N VAL A 81 21.29 -36.47 22.57
CA VAL A 81 21.17 -37.36 23.72
C VAL A 81 20.46 -38.67 23.35
N LEU A 82 19.39 -38.61 22.54
CA LEU A 82 18.68 -39.80 22.04
C LEU A 82 19.52 -40.63 21.06
N LEU A 83 20.48 -40.02 20.37
CA LEU A 83 21.41 -40.70 19.46
C LEU A 83 22.31 -41.72 20.20
N PHE A 84 22.54 -41.52 21.49
CA PHE A 84 23.28 -42.45 22.35
C PHE A 84 22.49 -43.74 22.66
N ILE A 85 21.17 -43.76 22.40
CA ILE A 85 20.30 -44.94 22.50
C ILE A 85 20.20 -45.59 21.11
N PHE A 86 21.30 -46.21 20.68
CA PHE A 86 21.36 -46.96 19.42
C PHE A 86 20.59 -48.28 19.55
N PRO A 87 19.76 -48.73 18.58
CA PRO A 87 19.49 -48.21 17.24
C PRO A 87 18.13 -47.51 17.05
N ILE A 88 17.26 -47.50 18.07
CA ILE A 88 15.89 -46.99 17.98
C ILE A 88 15.86 -45.46 18.08
N GLY A 89 16.73 -44.88 18.91
CA GLY A 89 16.79 -43.44 19.16
C GLY A 89 17.23 -42.63 17.94
N THR A 90 18.06 -43.19 17.07
CA THR A 90 18.51 -42.55 15.82
C THR A 90 17.39 -42.37 14.80
N ILE A 91 16.56 -43.39 14.59
CA ILE A 91 15.46 -43.33 13.63
C ILE A 91 14.40 -42.34 14.10
N ILE A 92 14.03 -42.42 15.38
CA ILE A 92 13.05 -41.51 16.00
C ILE A 92 13.58 -40.07 15.99
N GLY A 93 14.85 -39.87 16.35
CA GLY A 93 15.49 -38.55 16.34
C GLY A 93 15.51 -37.91 14.95
N PHE A 94 15.85 -38.68 13.91
CA PHE A 94 15.87 -38.19 12.53
C PHE A 94 14.47 -37.81 12.03
N ALA A 95 13.45 -38.63 12.33
CA ALA A 95 12.07 -38.35 11.95
C ALA A 95 11.54 -37.06 12.61
N ILE A 96 11.80 -36.87 13.91
CA ILE A 96 11.41 -35.65 14.64
C ILE A 96 12.15 -34.42 14.09
N MET A 97 13.44 -34.55 13.77
CA MET A 97 14.25 -33.45 13.24
C MET A 97 13.74 -32.97 11.87
N VAL A 98 13.40 -33.89 10.97
CA VAL A 98 12.84 -33.56 9.65
C VAL A 98 11.45 -32.94 9.78
N CYS A 99 10.56 -33.51 10.60
CA CYS A 99 9.22 -32.95 10.83
C CYS A 99 9.27 -31.54 11.43
N GLY A 100 10.19 -31.30 12.38
CA GLY A 100 10.33 -29.99 13.03
C GLY A 100 10.73 -28.86 12.06
N GLN A 101 11.60 -29.15 11.10
CA GLN A 101 12.05 -28.18 10.10
C GLN A 101 10.89 -27.67 9.23
N PHE A 102 9.96 -28.54 8.84
CA PHE A 102 8.83 -28.14 8.01
C PHE A 102 7.82 -27.25 8.74
N MET A 103 7.67 -27.41 10.06
CA MET A 103 6.73 -26.64 10.87
C MET A 103 7.22 -25.23 11.29
N ALA A 104 8.50 -24.92 11.13
CA ALA A 104 9.07 -23.66 11.62
C ALA A 104 8.83 -22.42 10.72
N TYR A 105 8.26 -22.61 9.52
CA TYR A 105 8.07 -21.52 8.57
C TYR A 105 6.72 -20.82 8.75
N LYS A 106 6.73 -19.57 9.22
CA LYS A 106 5.55 -18.71 9.21
C LYS A 106 5.57 -17.78 8.00
N LEU A 107 4.43 -17.68 7.32
CA LEU A 107 4.22 -16.74 6.22
C LEU A 107 3.87 -15.38 6.81
N ARG A 108 4.61 -14.33 6.46
CA ARG A 108 4.34 -12.96 6.89
C ARG A 108 4.24 -12.02 5.70
N CYS A 109 3.43 -10.97 5.83
CA CYS A 109 3.39 -9.87 4.89
C CYS A 109 4.67 -9.04 4.99
N SER A 110 5.26 -8.68 3.85
CA SER A 110 6.45 -7.80 3.76
C SER A 110 6.21 -6.36 4.24
N ILE A 111 4.97 -5.86 4.13
CA ILE A 111 4.64 -4.46 4.42
C ILE A 111 4.27 -4.29 5.90
N CYS A 112 3.29 -5.05 6.39
CA CYS A 112 2.77 -4.89 7.75
C CYS A 112 3.32 -5.91 8.75
N GLY A 113 4.02 -6.95 8.30
CA GLY A 113 4.54 -8.01 9.17
C GLY A 113 3.48 -8.98 9.73
N ALA A 114 2.19 -8.81 9.39
CA ALA A 114 1.12 -9.69 9.84
C ALA A 114 1.29 -11.12 9.32
N GLN A 115 0.92 -12.11 10.14
CA GLN A 115 0.98 -13.52 9.78
C GLN A 115 -0.17 -13.90 8.84
N ILE A 116 0.14 -14.60 7.76
CA ILE A 116 -0.82 -15.01 6.74
C ILE A 116 -1.00 -16.53 6.83
N SER A 117 -2.23 -17.00 6.98
CA SER A 117 -2.49 -18.41 7.21
C SER A 117 -2.40 -19.29 5.96
N GLY A 118 -2.18 -18.72 4.76
CA GLY A 118 -2.13 -19.50 3.53
C GLY A 118 -1.46 -18.80 2.35
N LYS A 119 -0.89 -19.59 1.44
CA LYS A 119 -0.21 -19.10 0.22
C LYS A 119 -1.16 -18.59 -0.87
N ARG A 120 -2.46 -18.93 -0.80
CA ARG A 120 -3.47 -18.56 -1.82
C ARG A 120 -4.25 -17.28 -1.51
N VAL A 121 -3.87 -16.55 -0.46
CA VAL A 121 -4.57 -15.32 -0.07
C VAL A 121 -4.04 -14.18 -0.94
N LYS A 122 -4.90 -13.60 -1.78
CA LYS A 122 -4.55 -12.51 -2.70
C LYS A 122 -4.39 -11.14 -2.01
N MET A 123 -4.91 -11.00 -0.79
CA MET A 123 -4.91 -9.73 -0.05
C MET A 123 -4.58 -9.94 1.43
N CYS A 124 -3.78 -9.04 2.01
CA CYS A 124 -3.48 -9.08 3.43
C CYS A 124 -4.69 -8.62 4.27
N PRO A 125 -5.10 -9.36 5.32
CA PRO A 125 -6.24 -8.95 6.16
C PRO A 125 -5.94 -7.71 7.02
N ALA A 126 -4.68 -7.43 7.34
CA ALA A 126 -4.29 -6.30 8.19
C ALA A 126 -4.13 -4.99 7.40
N CYS A 127 -3.35 -5.01 6.31
CA CYS A 127 -3.01 -3.81 5.56
C CYS A 127 -3.64 -3.72 4.16
N ARG A 128 -4.42 -4.74 3.74
CA ARG A 128 -5.02 -4.83 2.40
C ARG A 128 -4.03 -4.74 1.22
N ALA A 129 -2.74 -4.97 1.46
CA ALA A 129 -1.76 -5.12 0.39
C ALA A 129 -2.13 -6.30 -0.51
N SER A 130 -2.04 -6.12 -1.83
CA SER A 130 -2.23 -7.18 -2.80
C SER A 130 -0.93 -7.95 -2.99
N PHE A 131 -1.03 -9.28 -3.01
CA PHE A 131 0.08 -10.17 -3.34
C PHE A 131 -0.07 -10.58 -4.81
N VAL A 132 0.89 -10.18 -5.64
CA VAL A 132 0.99 -10.58 -7.05
C VAL A 132 1.89 -11.81 -7.16
#